data_AF-A0A7S2ISU5-F1
#
_entry.id   AF-A0A7S2ISU5-F1
#
_cell.length_a   1.000
_cell.length_b   1.000
_cell.length_c   1.000
_cell.angle_alpha   90.00
_cell.angle_beta   90.00
_cell.angle_gamma   90.00
#
_symmetry.space_group_name_H-M   'P 1'
#
loop_
_entity.id
_entity.type
_entity.pdbx_description
1 polymer ?
#
loop_
_entity_poly.entity_id
_entity_poly.type
_entity_poly.pdbx_seq_one_letter_code
_entity_poly.pdbx_strand_id
1 'polypeptide(L)'
;MVWMWSHGIRHVGPGLFGWPDALILLLRMTRLLLLGRLIRVVQAHWLPGTEVARTVDIMNLFHEQLPLATVVGVDVIRNNALEVRRFEQRREHLREIRGHATEQLLFFCGSPSKAPKDVLSDDIKLVEASAVEGLFGLAVYGSELPGYCDCCHSFINWELDGSGKTRQMLVLQALVGEVQDVGLSGKALAAPDSNFDSLCGGPWVPPEYCPEDFGLECRDVASKVYALHESQDRFLMVAVITYQNPEAFPEQVALGHQTWPEYQATRPPDLSGQQVWAVRAFEDAIEQRDVAASEAAQRRCRQMRVPEQRIYQVTEQKRLESESAGVCLAYLLSEEFADLARRCSGKEDPTFIDLKEPFFLSAKGAGMGERRLCPRDHRPGCAIVDTLPAPQRRKATHFMSWVWKYNLSVVRSGLSRWAKANDLAPDDVFLFCCFFCNNQWRILVEGSSQGSDNS
;
A
#
# COMPACT_ATOMS: atom_id res chain seq x y z
N MET A 1 -0.65 30.71 -40.54
CA MET A 1 -1.78 31.51 -41.04
C MET A 1 -1.97 32.63 -40.01
N VAL A 2 -1.41 33.80 -40.31
CA VAL A 2 -1.26 34.96 -39.42
C VAL A 2 -2.38 35.94 -39.78
N TRP A 3 -3.23 36.30 -38.81
CA TRP A 3 -4.22 37.35 -38.98
C TRP A 3 -3.75 38.62 -38.28
N MET A 4 -3.32 39.59 -39.10
CA MET A 4 -3.07 40.98 -38.74
C MET A 4 -4.40 41.66 -38.41
N TRP A 5 -4.48 42.28 -37.24
CA TRP A 5 -5.40 43.38 -36.97
C TRP A 5 -4.58 44.66 -36.83
N SER A 6 -4.63 45.50 -37.87
CA SER A 6 -4.19 46.88 -37.81
C SER A 6 -5.43 47.76 -37.77
N HIS A 7 -5.67 48.42 -36.64
CA HIS A 7 -6.64 49.51 -36.53
C HIS A 7 -5.94 50.72 -35.92
N GLY A 8 -6.18 51.86 -36.58
CA GLY A 8 -5.36 53.05 -36.51
C GLY A 8 -5.40 53.76 -35.17
N ILE A 9 -4.21 54.10 -34.70
CA ILE A 9 -3.99 55.05 -33.61
C ILE A 9 -4.17 56.45 -34.20
N ARG A 10 -5.32 57.09 -33.93
CA ARG A 10 -5.46 58.53 -34.11
C ARG A 10 -4.62 59.21 -33.03
N HIS A 11 -3.63 60.00 -33.45
CA HIS A 11 -2.92 60.92 -32.57
C HIS A 11 -3.92 61.92 -31.96
N VAL A 12 -4.25 61.73 -30.68
CA VAL A 12 -4.89 62.75 -29.86
C VAL A 12 -3.78 63.67 -29.38
N GLY A 13 -3.85 64.95 -29.76
CA GLY A 13 -2.85 65.94 -29.40
C GLY A 13 -2.72 66.13 -27.88
N PRO A 14 -1.58 66.67 -27.40
CA PRO A 14 -1.31 66.94 -25.98
C PRO A 14 -2.16 68.14 -25.53
N GLY A 15 -3.46 67.91 -25.36
CA GLY A 15 -4.44 68.89 -24.93
C GLY A 15 -4.98 68.53 -23.56
N LEU A 16 -4.46 69.21 -22.54
CA LEU A 16 -5.21 69.58 -21.34
C LEU A 16 -5.98 68.45 -20.64
N PHE A 17 -5.28 67.42 -20.14
CA PHE A 17 -5.68 66.88 -18.85
C PHE A 17 -5.08 67.81 -17.80
N GLY A 18 -5.88 68.75 -17.33
CA GLY A 18 -5.46 69.62 -16.25
C GLY A 18 -5.05 68.77 -15.06
N TRP A 19 -3.95 69.14 -14.39
CA TRP A 19 -3.54 68.57 -13.10
C TRP A 19 -4.70 68.33 -12.11
N PRO A 20 -5.77 69.16 -12.06
CA PRO A 20 -6.94 68.88 -11.22
C PRO A 20 -7.65 67.55 -11.56
N ASP A 21 -7.80 67.20 -12.82
CA ASP A 21 -8.54 66.00 -13.23
C ASP A 21 -7.75 64.71 -12.96
N ALA A 22 -6.43 64.76 -13.14
CA ALA A 22 -5.54 63.67 -12.75
C ALA A 22 -5.53 63.46 -11.23
N LEU A 23 -5.54 64.53 -10.45
CA LEU A 23 -5.63 64.46 -8.98
C LEU A 23 -6.98 63.90 -8.51
N ILE A 24 -8.08 64.29 -9.16
CA ILE A 24 -9.42 63.75 -8.86
C ILE A 24 -9.47 62.25 -9.18
N LEU A 25 -8.87 61.82 -10.31
CA LEU A 25 -8.81 60.40 -10.67
C LEU A 25 -7.98 59.60 -9.68
N LEU A 26 -6.81 60.13 -9.28
CA LEU A 26 -5.94 59.53 -8.27
C LEU A 26 -6.68 59.38 -6.94
N LEU A 27 -7.33 60.44 -6.45
CA LEU A 27 -8.11 60.41 -5.21
C LEU A 27 -9.28 59.42 -5.27
N ARG A 28 -9.95 59.29 -6.42
CA ARG A 28 -11.00 58.27 -6.63
C ARG A 28 -10.43 56.85 -6.59
N MET A 29 -9.27 56.61 -7.20
CA MET A 29 -8.60 55.30 -7.14
C MET A 29 -8.09 54.99 -5.73
N THR A 30 -7.50 55.95 -5.03
CA THR A 30 -7.08 55.79 -3.63
C THR A 30 -8.28 55.53 -2.73
N ARG A 31 -9.42 56.21 -2.94
CA ARG A 31 -10.66 55.97 -2.20
C ARG A 31 -11.21 54.58 -2.49
N LEU A 32 -11.18 54.09 -3.73
CA LEU A 32 -11.60 52.73 -4.07
C LEU A 32 -10.66 51.67 -3.47
N LEU A 33 -9.35 51.90 -3.45
CA LEU A 33 -8.37 51.01 -2.81
C LEU A 33 -8.52 51.00 -1.29
N LEU A 34 -8.74 52.16 -0.67
CA LEU A 34 -9.02 52.27 0.76
C LEU A 34 -10.38 51.69 1.12
N LEU A 35 -11.41 51.87 0.28
CA LEU A 35 -12.70 51.21 0.46
C LEU A 35 -12.56 49.70 0.27
N GLY A 36 -11.75 49.21 -0.67
CA GLY A 36 -11.44 47.80 -0.82
C GLY A 36 -10.67 47.22 0.37
N ARG A 37 -9.74 47.99 0.97
CA ARG A 37 -9.04 47.61 2.21
C ARG A 37 -9.95 47.69 3.43
N LEU A 38 -10.82 48.70 3.53
CA LEU A 38 -11.79 48.86 4.61
C LEU A 38 -12.86 47.78 4.52
N ILE A 39 -13.34 47.47 3.32
CA ILE A 39 -14.22 46.33 3.06
C ILE A 39 -13.47 45.06 3.48
N ARG A 40 -12.22 44.81 3.08
CA ARG A 40 -11.46 43.65 3.59
C ARG A 40 -11.31 43.63 5.12
N VAL A 41 -11.08 44.77 5.77
CA VAL A 41 -10.91 44.86 7.24
C VAL A 41 -12.24 44.70 7.98
N VAL A 42 -13.33 45.27 7.46
CA VAL A 42 -14.68 45.17 8.03
C VAL A 42 -15.29 43.80 7.73
N GLN A 43 -14.97 43.20 6.58
CA GLN A 43 -15.38 41.85 6.20
C GLN A 43 -14.53 40.76 6.86
N ALA A 44 -13.29 41.05 7.27
CA ALA A 44 -12.42 40.11 7.99
C ALA A 44 -12.98 39.66 9.34
N HIS A 45 -13.94 40.41 9.90
CA HIS A 45 -14.61 39.98 11.12
C HIS A 45 -15.89 39.17 10.90
N TRP A 46 -16.49 39.13 9.69
CA TRP A 46 -17.86 38.62 9.53
C TRP A 46 -18.27 37.96 8.18
N LEU A 47 -17.39 37.62 7.23
CA LEU A 47 -17.85 37.08 5.92
C LEU A 47 -17.13 35.80 5.40
N PRO A 48 -17.89 34.94 4.67
CA PRO A 48 -17.43 33.73 3.99
C PRO A 48 -16.21 34.02 3.12
N GLY A 49 -15.10 33.36 3.39
CA GLY A 49 -13.83 33.59 2.71
C GLY A 49 -12.60 33.27 3.56
N THR A 50 -12.75 33.26 4.89
CA THR A 50 -11.71 32.72 5.78
C THR A 50 -11.55 31.22 5.58
N GLU A 51 -12.64 30.52 5.27
CA GLU A 51 -12.62 29.09 4.92
C GLU A 51 -11.83 28.86 3.64
N VAL A 52 -12.06 29.67 2.60
CA VAL A 52 -11.35 29.56 1.31
C VAL A 52 -9.85 29.85 1.47
N ALA A 53 -9.49 30.88 2.22
CA ALA A 53 -8.09 31.20 2.49
C ALA A 53 -7.38 30.04 3.20
N ARG A 54 -8.02 29.46 4.24
CA ARG A 54 -7.49 28.28 4.92
C ARG A 54 -7.40 27.06 4.00
N THR A 55 -8.38 26.86 3.13
CA THR A 55 -8.32 25.78 2.13
C THR A 55 -7.11 25.94 1.22
N VAL A 56 -6.75 27.17 0.82
CA VAL A 56 -5.53 27.40 0.03
C VAL A 56 -4.27 27.01 0.82
N ASP A 57 -4.18 27.39 2.09
CA ASP A 57 -3.05 27.03 2.95
C ASP A 57 -2.95 25.50 3.13
N ILE A 58 -4.09 24.84 3.35
CA ILE A 58 -4.20 23.38 3.43
C ILE A 58 -3.73 22.72 2.13
N MET A 59 -4.12 23.25 0.97
CA MET A 59 -3.72 22.70 -0.32
C MET A 59 -2.23 22.87 -0.59
N ASN A 60 -1.63 23.98 -0.17
CA ASN A 60 -0.19 24.18 -0.26
C ASN A 60 0.56 23.14 0.59
N LEU A 61 0.15 22.97 1.85
CA LEU A 61 0.71 21.96 2.75
C LEU A 61 0.51 20.53 2.20
N PHE A 62 -0.67 20.25 1.63
CA PHE A 62 -0.98 18.97 1.01
C PHE A 62 -0.04 18.67 -0.17
N HIS A 63 0.16 19.63 -1.07
CA HIS A 63 1.06 19.45 -2.22
C HIS A 63 2.54 19.38 -1.83
N GLU A 64 2.95 20.06 -0.76
CA GLU A 64 4.31 19.97 -0.25
C GLU A 64 4.62 18.57 0.29
N GLN A 65 3.67 17.99 1.02
CA GLN A 65 3.85 16.70 1.70
C GLN A 65 3.50 15.48 0.83
N LEU A 66 2.61 15.65 -0.14
CA LEU A 66 2.20 14.61 -1.08
C LEU A 66 2.36 15.12 -2.53
N PRO A 67 3.60 15.34 -3.00
CA PRO A 67 3.87 16.00 -4.27
C PRO A 67 3.40 15.20 -5.50
N LEU A 68 3.27 13.88 -5.37
CA LEU A 68 2.75 13.01 -6.44
C LEU A 68 1.24 12.81 -6.37
N ALA A 69 0.57 13.26 -5.31
CA ALA A 69 -0.87 13.12 -5.19
C ALA A 69 -1.60 14.12 -6.10
N THR A 70 -2.59 13.62 -6.83
CA THR A 70 -3.48 14.43 -7.66
C THR A 70 -4.77 14.69 -6.90
N VAL A 71 -5.06 15.95 -6.59
CA VAL A 71 -6.32 16.34 -5.96
C VAL A 71 -7.43 16.37 -7.00
N VAL A 72 -8.47 15.55 -6.76
CA VAL A 72 -9.64 15.38 -7.62
C VAL A 72 -10.73 16.40 -7.27
N GLY A 73 -10.88 16.72 -5.99
CA GLY A 73 -11.89 17.66 -5.52
C GLY A 73 -11.63 18.13 -4.09
N VAL A 74 -12.15 19.31 -3.76
CA VAL A 74 -12.09 19.87 -2.41
C VAL A 74 -13.46 20.42 -2.05
N ASP A 75 -14.10 19.79 -1.07
CA ASP A 75 -15.40 20.21 -0.55
C ASP A 75 -15.18 21.07 0.68
N VAL A 76 -15.35 22.39 0.55
CA VAL A 76 -15.24 23.34 1.67
C VAL A 76 -16.47 23.22 2.56
N ILE A 77 -16.25 22.97 3.85
CA ILE A 77 -17.32 22.70 4.80
C ILE A 77 -17.80 24.01 5.43
N ARG A 78 -19.11 24.25 5.32
CA ARG A 78 -19.76 25.39 5.98
C ARG A 78 -20.35 24.95 7.31
N ASN A 79 -19.59 25.13 8.38
CA ASN A 79 -20.06 24.90 9.75
C ASN A 79 -21.29 25.78 10.05
N ASN A 80 -22.20 25.27 10.85
CA ASN A 80 -23.41 25.98 11.22
C ASN A 80 -23.10 27.12 12.22
N ALA A 81 -24.00 28.10 12.33
CA ALA A 81 -23.77 29.28 13.17
C ALA A 81 -23.72 28.99 14.68
N LEU A 82 -24.14 27.80 15.11
CA LEU A 82 -24.05 27.35 16.51
C LEU A 82 -22.66 26.78 16.79
N GLU A 83 -22.15 25.90 15.93
CA GLU A 83 -20.79 25.33 16.01
C GLU A 83 -19.73 26.43 16.03
N VAL A 84 -19.82 27.38 15.08
CA VAL A 84 -18.90 28.52 15.03
C VAL A 84 -18.97 29.33 16.34
N ARG A 85 -20.18 29.57 16.88
CA ARG A 85 -20.33 30.29 18.15
C ARG A 85 -19.72 29.52 19.32
N ARG A 86 -19.88 28.21 19.39
CA ARG A 86 -19.31 27.39 20.46
C ARG A 86 -17.78 27.34 20.39
N PHE A 87 -17.23 27.16 19.19
CA PHE A 87 -15.79 27.23 18.96
C PHE A 87 -15.21 28.58 19.38
N GLU A 88 -15.86 29.67 19.00
CA GLU A 88 -15.46 31.03 19.39
C GLU A 88 -15.55 31.28 20.90
N GLN A 89 -16.63 30.82 21.54
CA GLN A 89 -16.76 30.88 23.00
C GLN A 89 -15.66 30.08 23.70
N ARG A 90 -15.35 28.88 23.21
CA ARG A 90 -14.27 28.06 23.77
C ARG A 90 -12.90 28.72 23.57
N ARG A 91 -12.68 29.35 22.42
CA ARG A 91 -11.46 30.11 22.13
C ARG A 91 -11.26 31.28 23.09
N GLU A 92 -12.29 32.09 23.30
CA GLU A 92 -12.21 33.21 24.25
C GLU A 92 -12.00 32.71 25.68
N HIS A 93 -12.68 31.63 26.07
CA HIS A 93 -12.47 31.02 27.38
C HIS A 93 -11.02 30.53 27.60
N LEU A 94 -10.40 29.91 26.59
CA LEU A 94 -8.99 29.55 26.66
C LEU A 94 -8.10 30.79 26.78
N ARG A 95 -8.39 31.88 26.06
CA ARG A 95 -7.67 33.16 26.21
C ARG A 95 -7.79 33.74 27.62
N GLU A 96 -8.97 33.66 28.23
CA GLU A 96 -9.19 34.15 29.59
C GLU A 96 -8.39 33.35 30.63
N ILE A 97 -8.34 32.02 30.51
CA ILE A 97 -7.66 31.16 31.49
C ILE A 97 -6.15 31.08 31.25
N ARG A 98 -5.71 30.99 29.99
CA ARG A 98 -4.31 30.75 29.60
C ARG A 98 -3.58 32.00 29.11
N GLY A 99 -4.29 33.11 28.91
CA GLY A 99 -3.77 34.32 28.27
C GLY A 99 -3.64 34.22 26.75
N HIS A 100 -3.88 33.04 26.16
CA HIS A 100 -3.78 32.78 24.73
C HIS A 100 -4.68 31.61 24.32
N ALA A 101 -4.90 31.45 23.01
CA ALA A 101 -5.56 30.27 22.45
C ALA A 101 -4.84 29.87 21.17
N THR A 102 -4.18 28.72 21.22
CA THR A 102 -3.43 28.16 20.09
C THR A 102 -4.37 27.37 19.19
N GLU A 103 -4.36 27.70 17.90
CA GLU A 103 -5.12 26.99 16.87
C GLU A 103 -4.16 26.22 15.96
N GLN A 104 -4.54 25.01 15.55
CA GLN A 104 -3.76 24.19 14.63
C GLN A 104 -4.67 23.65 13.52
N LEU A 105 -4.15 23.59 12.29
CA LEU A 105 -4.78 22.83 11.21
C LEU A 105 -4.32 21.37 11.30
N LEU A 106 -5.28 20.46 11.37
CA LEU A 106 -5.02 19.03 11.55
C LEU A 106 -5.73 18.20 10.49
N PHE A 107 -5.04 17.20 9.97
CA PHE A 107 -5.63 16.15 9.14
C PHE A 107 -6.20 15.07 10.06
N PHE A 108 -7.48 14.76 9.90
CA PHE A 108 -8.20 13.90 10.81
C PHE A 108 -7.79 12.42 10.68
N CYS A 109 -7.44 11.80 11.79
CA CYS A 109 -7.12 10.37 11.88
C CYS A 109 -8.38 9.58 12.26
N GLY A 110 -9.35 9.53 11.34
CA GLY A 110 -10.63 8.85 11.55
C GLY A 110 -10.61 7.35 11.25
N SER A 111 -11.73 6.69 11.51
CA SER A 111 -11.94 5.31 11.05
C SER A 111 -12.01 5.29 9.52
N PRO A 112 -11.16 4.51 8.83
CA PRO A 112 -11.19 4.43 7.37
C PRO A 112 -12.43 3.72 6.82
N SER A 113 -13.30 3.19 7.69
CA SER A 113 -14.58 2.58 7.32
C SER A 113 -15.76 3.56 7.21
N LYS A 114 -15.59 4.82 7.64
CA LYS A 114 -16.65 5.84 7.57
C LYS A 114 -16.25 6.93 6.60
N ALA A 115 -17.15 7.26 5.67
CA ALA A 115 -16.88 8.33 4.73
C ALA A 115 -16.87 9.68 5.48
N PRO A 116 -15.99 10.63 5.10
CA PRO A 116 -15.99 11.96 5.72
C PRO A 116 -17.35 12.65 5.68
N LYS A 117 -18.15 12.44 4.63
CA LYS A 117 -19.52 12.98 4.52
C LYS A 117 -20.46 12.48 5.64
N ASP A 118 -20.30 11.24 6.09
CA ASP A 118 -21.16 10.63 7.12
C ASP A 118 -20.82 11.22 8.49
N VAL A 119 -19.54 11.56 8.69
CA VAL A 119 -19.05 12.30 9.85
C VAL A 119 -19.68 13.71 9.93
N LEU A 120 -20.04 14.32 8.80
CA LEU A 120 -20.72 15.63 8.75
C LEU A 120 -22.21 15.56 9.09
N SER A 121 -22.88 14.44 8.81
CA SER A 121 -24.33 14.32 8.99
C SER A 121 -24.75 13.92 10.41
N ASP A 122 -23.84 13.35 11.20
CA ASP A 122 -24.11 12.94 12.57
C ASP A 122 -23.93 14.13 13.54
N ASP A 123 -24.98 14.97 13.67
CA ASP A 123 -25.06 16.19 14.51
C ASP A 123 -24.56 16.07 15.97
N ILE A 124 -24.24 14.87 16.49
CA ILE A 124 -23.90 14.65 17.91
C ILE A 124 -22.66 13.78 18.17
N LYS A 125 -22.00 13.12 17.21
CA LYS A 125 -21.10 12.00 17.58
C LYS A 125 -19.79 11.85 16.81
N LEU A 126 -19.10 12.93 16.47
CA LEU A 126 -17.69 12.81 16.03
C LEU A 126 -16.83 12.08 17.09
N VAL A 127 -17.17 12.20 18.37
CA VAL A 127 -16.55 11.42 19.47
C VAL A 127 -16.87 9.96 19.39
N GLU A 128 -18.15 9.58 19.34
CA GLU A 128 -18.48 8.15 19.43
C GLU A 128 -18.18 7.42 18.11
N ALA A 129 -18.17 8.13 16.98
CA ALA A 129 -17.84 7.59 15.68
C ALA A 129 -16.33 7.45 15.44
N SER A 130 -15.50 8.18 16.18
CA SER A 130 -14.09 8.40 15.81
C SER A 130 -13.12 8.40 16.97
N ALA A 131 -13.60 8.31 18.21
CA ALA A 131 -12.73 8.06 19.34
C ALA A 131 -12.28 6.60 19.27
N VAL A 132 -11.15 6.42 18.60
CA VAL A 132 -10.40 5.18 18.61
C VAL A 132 -9.73 5.09 19.98
N GLU A 133 -9.73 3.92 20.60
CA GLU A 133 -8.82 3.64 21.71
C GLU A 133 -7.40 3.62 21.14
N GLY A 134 -6.79 4.80 21.08
CA GLY A 134 -5.46 5.03 20.53
C GLY A 134 -4.42 5.21 21.63
N LEU A 135 -3.25 5.72 21.24
CA LEU A 135 -2.12 6.01 22.16
C LEU A 135 -2.50 6.91 23.35
N PHE A 136 -3.60 7.67 23.23
CA PHE A 136 -4.04 8.68 24.19
C PHE A 136 -5.45 8.44 24.75
N GLY A 137 -5.94 7.19 24.68
CA GLY A 137 -7.29 6.85 25.12
C GLY A 137 -8.38 7.38 24.19
N LEU A 138 -9.56 7.66 24.73
CA LEU A 138 -10.75 8.06 23.97
C LEU A 138 -10.71 9.56 23.63
N ALA A 139 -10.23 9.90 22.43
CA ALA A 139 -10.08 11.28 21.97
C ALA A 139 -10.32 11.43 20.47
N VAL A 140 -10.47 12.67 19.99
CA VAL A 140 -10.42 13.00 18.56
C VAL A 140 -8.96 13.21 18.17
N TYR A 141 -8.47 12.44 17.20
CA TYR A 141 -7.07 12.47 16.77
C TYR A 141 -6.90 13.26 15.46
N GLY A 142 -5.85 14.07 15.39
CA GLY A 142 -5.45 14.75 14.18
C GLY A 142 -3.94 14.89 14.06
N SER A 143 -3.42 14.78 12.84
CA SER A 143 -1.99 14.91 12.53
C SER A 143 -1.70 16.26 11.86
N GLU A 144 -0.50 16.81 12.05
CA GLU A 144 -0.09 18.04 11.36
C GLU A 144 0.17 17.83 9.86
N LEU A 145 0.64 16.65 9.47
CA LEU A 145 1.02 16.34 8.09
C LEU A 145 0.09 15.30 7.47
N PRO A 146 -0.35 15.49 6.21
CA PRO A 146 -1.30 14.60 5.57
C PRO A 146 -0.71 13.23 5.24
N GLY A 147 0.62 13.09 5.15
CA GLY A 147 1.28 11.80 4.92
C GLY A 147 0.92 10.75 5.98
N TYR A 148 0.79 11.16 7.25
CA TYR A 148 0.39 10.28 8.35
C TYR A 148 -1.03 9.75 8.17
N CYS A 149 -1.97 10.63 7.79
CA CYS A 149 -3.35 10.22 7.51
C CYS A 149 -3.46 9.42 6.21
N ASP A 150 -2.71 9.78 5.18
CA ASP A 150 -2.73 9.11 3.88
C ASP A 150 -2.31 7.64 4.00
N CYS A 151 -1.27 7.32 4.77
CA CYS A 151 -0.82 5.94 4.83
C CYS A 151 -1.87 5.04 5.50
N CYS A 152 -2.47 5.41 6.64
CA CYS A 152 -3.29 4.48 7.44
C CYS A 152 -4.77 4.87 7.65
N HIS A 153 -5.14 6.14 7.53
CA HIS A 153 -6.42 6.65 8.06
C HIS A 153 -7.32 7.31 7.00
N SER A 154 -6.84 7.50 5.77
CA SER A 154 -7.66 8.06 4.68
C SER A 154 -8.78 7.08 4.31
N PHE A 155 -9.98 7.60 4.11
CA PHE A 155 -11.13 6.81 3.65
C PHE A 155 -10.96 6.46 2.16
N ILE A 156 -11.11 5.19 1.80
CA ILE A 156 -11.11 4.77 0.39
C ILE A 156 -12.56 4.72 -0.11
N ASN A 157 -12.86 5.50 -1.14
CA ASN A 157 -14.21 5.58 -1.68
C ASN A 157 -14.41 4.54 -2.80
N TRP A 158 -14.71 3.31 -2.41
CA TRP A 158 -14.97 2.20 -3.33
C TRP A 158 -16.23 2.40 -4.19
N GLU A 159 -17.19 3.21 -3.72
CA GLU A 159 -18.42 3.53 -4.49
C GLU A 159 -18.11 4.42 -5.69
N LEU A 160 -17.23 5.40 -5.50
CA LEU A 160 -16.79 6.29 -6.59
C LEU A 160 -15.74 5.64 -7.47
N ASP A 161 -14.89 4.79 -6.89
CA ASP A 161 -13.75 4.19 -7.56
C ASP A 161 -13.48 2.77 -7.06
N GLY A 162 -14.00 1.79 -7.79
CA GLY A 162 -13.78 0.37 -7.51
C GLY A 162 -12.33 -0.08 -7.61
N SER A 163 -11.40 0.77 -8.08
CA SER A 163 -9.97 0.48 -8.05
C SER A 163 -9.31 0.76 -6.70
N GLY A 164 -10.00 1.44 -5.78
CA GLY A 164 -9.49 1.80 -4.46
C GLY A 164 -8.47 2.96 -4.46
N LYS A 165 -8.22 3.57 -5.62
CA LYS A 165 -7.21 4.62 -5.78
C LYS A 165 -7.66 5.98 -5.25
N THR A 166 -8.97 6.21 -5.25
CA THR A 166 -9.56 7.48 -4.80
C THR A 166 -9.79 7.47 -3.30
N ARG A 167 -9.14 8.42 -2.63
CA ARG A 167 -9.11 8.58 -1.17
C ARG A 167 -9.75 9.91 -0.77
N GLN A 168 -10.24 9.96 0.46
CA GLN A 168 -10.78 11.17 1.08
C GLN A 168 -10.18 11.41 2.46
N MET A 169 -9.89 12.68 2.75
CA MET A 169 -9.32 13.12 4.03
C MET A 169 -10.08 14.34 4.55
N LEU A 170 -10.45 14.31 5.83
CA LEU A 170 -11.11 15.42 6.51
C LEU A 170 -10.05 16.32 7.17
N VAL A 171 -10.21 17.64 7.05
CA VAL A 171 -9.32 18.63 7.66
C VAL A 171 -10.08 19.41 8.72
N LEU A 172 -9.44 19.57 9.88
CA LEU A 172 -9.96 20.23 11.07
C LEU A 172 -9.15 21.48 11.38
N GLN A 173 -9.82 22.51 11.89
CA GLN A 173 -9.19 23.60 12.61
C GLN A 173 -9.45 23.38 14.10
N ALA A 174 -8.41 23.07 14.87
CA ALA A 174 -8.53 22.67 16.26
C ALA A 174 -7.96 23.71 17.23
N LEU A 175 -8.63 23.92 18.36
CA LEU A 175 -8.13 24.62 19.55
C LEU A 175 -7.30 23.64 20.39
N VAL A 176 -5.98 23.65 20.19
CA VAL A 176 -5.07 22.76 20.91
C VAL A 176 -4.70 23.29 22.31
N GLY A 177 -4.82 24.62 22.51
CA GLY A 177 -4.58 25.25 23.81
C GLY A 177 -3.14 25.04 24.32
N GLU A 178 -2.97 24.85 25.62
CA GLU A 178 -1.71 24.42 26.21
C GLU A 178 -1.54 22.91 25.99
N VAL A 179 -0.46 22.52 25.33
CA VAL A 179 -0.26 21.13 24.85
C VAL A 179 0.67 20.38 25.79
N GLN A 180 0.24 19.21 26.28
CA GLN A 180 1.11 18.29 27.01
C GLN A 180 1.84 17.38 26.03
N ASP A 181 3.16 17.53 25.96
CA ASP A 181 4.02 16.62 25.20
C ASP A 181 4.24 15.32 25.99
N VAL A 182 3.82 14.21 25.42
CA VAL A 182 3.94 12.87 26.02
C VAL A 182 5.27 12.17 25.71
N GLY A 183 6.09 12.76 24.83
CA GLY A 183 7.34 12.19 24.34
C GLY A 183 7.17 10.88 23.55
N LEU A 184 8.30 10.31 23.14
CA LEU A 184 8.35 9.06 22.37
C LEU A 184 8.13 7.80 23.22
N SER A 185 8.22 7.89 24.55
CA SER A 185 8.20 6.72 25.46
C SER A 185 6.81 6.22 25.86
N GLY A 186 5.73 6.83 25.33
CA GLY A 186 4.42 6.18 25.20
C GLY A 186 3.80 5.61 26.47
N LYS A 187 3.86 6.29 27.62
CA LYS A 187 2.88 5.99 28.66
C LYS A 187 1.54 6.52 28.17
N ALA A 188 0.63 5.61 27.83
CA ALA A 188 -0.72 5.96 27.44
C ALA A 188 -1.37 6.79 28.56
N LEU A 189 -1.62 8.07 28.27
CA LEU A 189 -2.35 8.96 29.15
C LEU A 189 -3.80 9.00 28.66
N ALA A 190 -4.74 8.73 29.55
CA ALA A 190 -6.16 8.73 29.21
C ALA A 190 -6.73 10.15 29.00
N ALA A 191 -6.06 11.19 29.52
CA ALA A 191 -6.42 12.59 29.41
C ALA A 191 -5.18 13.48 29.71
N PRO A 192 -5.15 14.75 29.27
CA PRO A 192 -4.15 15.71 29.71
C PRO A 192 -4.24 15.98 31.21
N ASP A 193 -3.12 16.34 31.84
CA ASP A 193 -3.10 16.85 33.21
C ASP A 193 -3.90 18.17 33.28
N SER A 194 -4.37 18.56 34.47
CA SER A 194 -5.26 19.72 34.66
C SER A 194 -4.70 21.06 34.16
N ASN A 195 -3.39 21.14 33.93
CA ASN A 195 -2.73 22.34 33.40
C ASN A 195 -2.66 22.38 31.87
N PHE A 196 -3.09 21.32 31.18
CA PHE A 196 -3.04 21.23 29.73
C PHE A 196 -4.44 21.03 29.17
N ASP A 197 -4.59 21.43 27.92
CA ASP A 197 -5.86 21.38 27.21
C ASP A 197 -5.87 20.19 26.24
N SER A 198 -4.73 19.80 25.67
CA SER A 198 -4.62 18.65 24.77
C SER A 198 -3.35 17.84 25.00
N LEU A 199 -3.29 16.64 24.42
CA LEU A 199 -2.08 15.82 24.34
C LEU A 199 -1.46 15.94 22.94
N CYS A 200 -0.14 15.97 22.86
CA CYS A 200 0.61 15.84 21.62
C CYS A 200 1.75 14.84 21.79
N GLY A 201 2.01 14.06 20.75
CA GLY A 201 3.22 13.25 20.63
C GLY A 201 3.76 13.30 19.22
N GLY A 202 5.03 12.90 19.05
CA GLY A 202 5.67 12.78 17.75
C GLY A 202 6.94 13.61 17.57
N PRO A 203 7.53 13.59 16.36
CA PRO A 203 6.99 12.98 15.15
C PRO A 203 6.87 11.45 15.26
N TRP A 204 5.73 10.90 14.85
CA TRP A 204 5.42 9.47 14.88
C TRP A 204 5.05 8.96 13.51
N VAL A 205 5.48 7.74 13.21
CA VAL A 205 4.95 6.92 12.11
C VAL A 205 3.79 6.10 12.68
N PRO A 206 2.64 5.96 11.98
CA PRO A 206 1.56 5.12 12.47
C PRO A 206 2.09 3.69 12.71
N PRO A 207 1.85 3.09 13.88
CA PRO A 207 2.38 1.76 14.19
C PRO A 207 1.85 0.68 13.24
N GLU A 208 0.72 0.94 12.57
CA GLU A 208 0.15 0.03 11.59
C GLU A 208 0.86 0.06 10.24
N TYR A 209 1.62 1.11 9.94
CA TYR A 209 2.30 1.29 8.66
C TYR A 209 3.60 0.47 8.62
N CYS A 210 3.58 -0.65 7.91
CA CYS A 210 4.73 -1.56 7.77
C CYS A 210 4.99 -1.94 6.30
N PRO A 211 5.31 -0.98 5.41
CA PRO A 211 5.56 -1.23 3.97
C PRO A 211 6.64 -2.29 3.71
N GLU A 212 7.61 -2.41 4.62
CA GLU A 212 8.69 -3.39 4.57
C GLU A 212 8.20 -4.85 4.60
N ASP A 213 7.03 -5.14 5.19
CA ASP A 213 6.44 -6.48 5.19
C ASP A 213 6.15 -6.98 3.76
N PHE A 214 6.07 -6.05 2.80
CA PHE A 214 5.83 -6.32 1.38
C PHE A 214 7.05 -5.99 0.49
N GLY A 215 8.19 -5.66 1.09
CA GLY A 215 9.39 -5.21 0.36
C GLY A 215 9.20 -3.87 -0.35
N LEU A 216 8.28 -3.03 0.13
CA LEU A 216 8.07 -1.68 -0.38
C LEU A 216 8.99 -0.69 0.35
N GLU A 217 9.31 0.42 -0.31
CA GLU A 217 10.09 1.50 0.29
C GLU A 217 9.21 2.27 1.29
N CYS A 218 9.77 2.58 2.46
CA CYS A 218 9.06 3.30 3.51
C CYS A 218 9.00 4.79 3.18
N ARG A 219 7.79 5.35 3.15
CA ARG A 219 7.56 6.80 2.93
C ARG A 219 7.81 7.57 4.23
N ASP A 220 8.24 8.83 4.11
CA ASP A 220 8.32 9.74 5.25
C ASP A 220 6.92 10.23 5.64
N VAL A 221 6.26 9.46 6.51
CA VAL A 221 4.90 9.73 6.99
C VAL A 221 4.86 10.23 8.42
N ALA A 222 6.03 10.57 8.99
CA ALA A 222 6.13 10.91 10.39
C ALA A 222 5.49 12.27 10.68
N SER A 223 4.54 12.33 11.63
CA SER A 223 3.85 13.58 11.98
C SER A 223 3.70 13.73 13.48
N LYS A 224 3.61 14.97 13.96
CA LYS A 224 3.01 15.21 15.28
C LYS A 224 1.53 14.85 15.23
N VAL A 225 1.05 14.23 16.30
CA VAL A 225 -0.33 13.80 16.45
C VAL A 225 -0.89 14.41 17.73
N TYR A 226 -2.02 15.06 17.58
CA TYR A 226 -2.77 15.70 18.67
C TYR A 226 -3.98 14.84 19.04
N ALA A 227 -4.25 14.72 20.34
CA ALA A 227 -5.48 14.15 20.87
C ALA A 227 -6.30 15.21 21.62
N LEU A 228 -7.57 15.34 21.23
CA LEU A 228 -8.53 16.29 21.77
C LEU A 228 -9.62 15.53 22.55
N HIS A 229 -9.52 15.49 23.89
CA HIS A 229 -10.41 14.72 24.77
C HIS A 229 -11.79 15.36 24.99
N GLU A 230 -11.91 16.67 24.80
CA GLU A 230 -13.18 17.40 24.82
C GLU A 230 -13.49 17.90 23.41
N SER A 231 -14.40 17.27 22.70
CA SER A 231 -14.48 17.41 21.24
C SER A 231 -15.48 18.46 20.74
N GLN A 232 -16.64 18.62 21.39
CA GLN A 232 -17.81 19.16 20.70
C GLN A 232 -17.66 20.64 20.30
N ASP A 233 -16.75 21.36 20.97
CA ASP A 233 -16.55 22.79 20.79
C ASP A 233 -15.09 23.17 20.53
N ARG A 234 -14.22 22.18 20.26
CA ARG A 234 -12.77 22.40 20.13
C ARG A 234 -12.26 22.36 18.70
N PHE A 235 -13.08 22.02 17.74
CA PHE A 235 -12.66 22.09 16.34
C PHE A 235 -13.80 22.52 15.43
N LEU A 236 -13.42 23.05 14.28
CA LEU A 236 -14.30 23.26 13.14
C LEU A 236 -13.83 22.38 11.99
N MET A 237 -14.76 21.86 11.21
CA MET A 237 -14.44 21.11 10.01
C MET A 237 -14.20 22.10 8.87
N VAL A 238 -13.07 21.99 8.17
CA VAL A 238 -12.66 22.98 7.18
C VAL A 238 -12.94 22.50 5.76
N ALA A 239 -12.48 21.30 5.42
CA ALA A 239 -12.64 20.74 4.09
C ALA A 239 -12.57 19.21 4.08
N VAL A 240 -13.16 18.59 3.07
CA VAL A 240 -12.85 17.22 2.65
C VAL A 240 -12.03 17.29 1.37
N ILE A 241 -10.84 16.70 1.38
CA ILE A 241 -9.97 16.60 0.19
C ILE A 241 -10.18 15.21 -0.42
N THR A 242 -10.59 15.16 -1.68
CA THR A 242 -10.66 13.93 -2.47
C THR A 242 -9.46 13.88 -3.43
N TYR A 243 -8.66 12.83 -3.39
CA TYR A 243 -7.39 12.77 -4.11
C TYR A 243 -7.02 11.34 -4.51
N GLN A 244 -5.99 11.23 -5.36
CA GLN A 244 -5.36 9.97 -5.75
C GLN A 244 -3.86 10.07 -5.49
N ASN A 245 -3.28 9.12 -4.74
CA ASN A 245 -1.85 9.08 -4.46
C ASN A 245 -1.20 7.83 -5.11
N PRO A 246 -0.48 7.99 -6.24
CA PRO A 246 0.18 6.88 -6.93
C PRO A 246 1.16 6.09 -6.05
N GLU A 247 1.82 6.74 -5.09
CA GLU A 247 2.78 6.09 -4.18
C GLU A 247 2.10 5.11 -3.23
N ALA A 248 0.81 5.31 -2.93
CA ALA A 248 0.05 4.45 -2.04
C ALA A 248 -0.60 3.26 -2.77
N PHE A 249 -0.53 3.20 -4.11
CA PHE A 249 -1.14 2.10 -4.88
C PHE A 249 -0.41 0.76 -4.72
N PRO A 250 0.94 0.69 -4.76
CA PRO A 250 1.66 -0.55 -4.48
C PRO A 250 1.32 -1.09 -3.09
N GLU A 251 1.18 -0.21 -2.09
CA GLU A 251 0.78 -0.57 -0.73
C GLU A 251 -0.61 -1.22 -0.72
N GLN A 252 -1.60 -0.60 -1.34
CA GLN A 252 -2.97 -1.16 -1.42
C GLN A 252 -3.03 -2.51 -2.13
N VAL A 253 -2.32 -2.65 -3.25
CA VAL A 253 -2.27 -3.90 -4.01
C VAL A 253 -1.59 -5.00 -3.20
N ALA A 254 -0.51 -4.67 -2.49
CA ALA A 254 0.25 -5.61 -1.69
C ALA A 254 -0.52 -6.06 -0.42
N LEU A 255 -1.23 -5.13 0.22
CA LEU A 255 -1.99 -5.41 1.44
C LEU A 255 -3.05 -6.49 1.22
N GLY A 256 -3.79 -6.44 0.10
CA GLY A 256 -4.97 -7.29 -0.08
C GLY A 256 -6.12 -6.98 0.91
N HIS A 257 -5.97 -5.93 1.71
CA HIS A 257 -6.94 -5.37 2.65
C HIS A 257 -7.25 -3.93 2.26
N GLN A 258 -8.34 -3.35 2.80
CA GLN A 258 -8.67 -1.97 2.48
C GLN A 258 -7.74 -1.00 3.20
N THR A 259 -7.25 -1.36 4.39
CA THR A 259 -6.52 -0.44 5.27
C THR A 259 -5.41 -1.16 6.02
N TRP A 260 -4.38 -0.41 6.46
CA TRP A 260 -3.32 -0.95 7.32
C TRP A 260 -3.84 -1.47 8.67
N PRO A 261 -4.77 -0.79 9.36
CA PRO A 261 -5.39 -1.34 10.58
C PRO A 261 -6.08 -2.69 10.35
N GLU A 262 -6.80 -2.87 9.23
CA GLU A 262 -7.38 -4.18 8.87
C GLU A 262 -6.29 -5.23 8.64
N TYR A 263 -5.22 -4.87 7.92
CA TYR A 263 -4.08 -5.76 7.74
C TYR A 263 -3.47 -6.15 9.08
N GLN A 264 -3.17 -5.20 9.98
CA GLN A 264 -2.61 -5.49 11.29
C GLN A 264 -3.55 -6.34 12.16
N ALA A 265 -4.86 -6.12 12.08
CA ALA A 265 -5.85 -6.93 12.79
C ALA A 265 -5.87 -8.39 12.29
N THR A 266 -5.51 -8.62 11.03
CA THR A 266 -5.35 -9.97 10.45
C THR A 266 -3.90 -10.46 10.44
N ARG A 267 -2.95 -9.61 10.83
CA ARG A 267 -1.54 -9.94 10.89
C ARG A 267 -1.38 -10.97 12.00
N PRO A 268 -0.79 -12.14 11.70
CA PRO A 268 -0.53 -13.12 12.73
C PRO A 268 0.39 -12.47 13.79
N PRO A 269 0.16 -12.73 15.08
CA PRO A 269 0.94 -12.14 16.15
C PRO A 269 2.43 -12.45 15.96
N ASP A 270 3.28 -11.52 16.43
CA ASP A 270 4.73 -11.70 16.39
C ASP A 270 5.12 -13.05 17.00
N LEU A 271 5.87 -13.81 16.21
CA LEU A 271 6.33 -15.11 16.63
C LEU A 271 7.45 -14.95 17.65
N SER A 272 7.36 -15.68 18.75
CA SER A 272 8.51 -15.89 19.63
C SER A 272 9.69 -16.51 18.86
N GLY A 273 10.93 -16.33 19.33
CA GLY A 273 12.11 -16.89 18.67
C GLY A 273 12.03 -18.42 18.45
N GLN A 274 11.38 -19.16 19.35
CA GLN A 274 11.15 -20.60 19.19
C GLN A 274 10.14 -20.92 18.08
N GLN A 275 9.08 -20.12 17.95
CA GLN A 275 8.11 -20.25 16.87
C GLN A 275 8.74 -19.91 15.51
N VAL A 276 9.55 -18.84 15.43
CA VAL A 276 10.31 -18.49 14.21
C VAL A 276 11.19 -19.66 13.78
N TRP A 277 11.92 -20.27 14.72
CA TRP A 277 12.75 -21.43 14.41
C TRP A 277 11.94 -22.64 13.92
N ALA A 278 10.77 -22.91 14.53
CA ALA A 278 9.90 -24.00 14.09
C ALA A 278 9.37 -23.78 12.66
N VAL A 279 8.99 -22.55 12.32
CA VAL A 279 8.53 -22.17 10.97
C VAL A 279 9.67 -22.32 9.94
N ARG A 280 10.88 -21.83 10.25
CA ARG A 280 12.05 -22.02 9.38
C ARG A 280 12.38 -23.50 9.14
N ALA A 281 12.32 -24.33 10.19
CA ALA A 281 12.52 -25.76 10.03
C ALA A 281 11.47 -26.42 9.12
N PHE A 282 10.24 -25.89 9.08
CA PHE A 282 9.19 -26.34 8.18
C PHE A 282 9.45 -25.89 6.74
N GLU A 283 9.83 -24.62 6.53
CA GLU A 283 10.26 -24.09 5.23
C GLU A 283 11.44 -24.90 4.65
N ASP A 284 12.47 -25.16 5.46
CA ASP A 284 13.67 -25.93 5.07
C ASP A 284 13.31 -27.35 4.66
N ALA A 285 12.39 -28.01 5.39
CA ALA A 285 11.95 -29.36 5.07
C ALA A 285 11.18 -29.42 3.74
N ILE A 286 10.36 -28.40 3.45
CA ILE A 286 9.70 -28.27 2.15
C ILE A 286 10.75 -28.04 1.06
N GLU A 287 11.73 -27.16 1.29
CA GLU A 287 12.78 -26.84 0.32
C GLU A 287 13.66 -28.06 -0.03
N GLN A 288 13.99 -28.88 0.97
CA GLN A 288 14.73 -30.13 0.83
C GLN A 288 13.90 -31.28 0.27
N ARG A 289 12.58 -31.08 0.12
CA ARG A 289 11.61 -32.05 -0.39
C ARG A 289 11.57 -33.33 0.46
N ASP A 290 11.77 -33.21 1.77
CA ASP A 290 11.76 -34.32 2.72
C ASP A 290 10.40 -34.45 3.40
N VAL A 291 9.71 -35.56 3.10
CA VAL A 291 8.37 -35.84 3.62
C VAL A 291 8.38 -36.00 5.15
N ALA A 292 9.33 -36.77 5.68
CA ALA A 292 9.39 -37.07 7.10
C ALA A 292 9.79 -35.84 7.93
N ALA A 293 10.76 -35.05 7.41
CA ALA A 293 11.16 -33.80 8.04
C ALA A 293 10.02 -32.77 8.03
N SER A 294 9.26 -32.69 6.95
CA SER A 294 8.13 -31.75 6.84
C SER A 294 7.03 -32.07 7.83
N GLU A 295 6.63 -33.35 7.95
CA GLU A 295 5.68 -33.79 8.96
C GLU A 295 6.17 -33.52 10.39
N ALA A 296 7.45 -33.77 10.67
CA ALA A 296 8.04 -33.52 11.98
C ALA A 296 8.07 -32.02 12.31
N ALA A 297 8.43 -31.18 11.35
CA ALA A 297 8.45 -29.72 11.50
C ALA A 297 7.04 -29.14 11.65
N GLN A 298 6.05 -29.68 10.94
CA GLN A 298 4.65 -29.28 11.09
C GLN A 298 4.11 -29.65 12.50
N ARG A 299 4.42 -30.86 13.00
CA ARG A 299 4.09 -31.26 14.39
C ARG A 299 4.74 -30.31 15.40
N ARG A 300 5.99 -29.92 15.16
CA ARG A 300 6.72 -28.96 16.00
C ARG A 300 6.08 -27.57 15.99
N CYS A 301 5.64 -27.08 14.83
CA CYS A 301 4.91 -25.81 14.75
C CYS A 301 3.64 -25.85 15.64
N ARG A 302 2.89 -26.95 15.59
CA ARG A 302 1.71 -27.14 16.46
C ARG A 302 2.08 -27.19 17.95
N GLN A 303 3.15 -27.89 18.32
CA GLN A 303 3.63 -27.95 19.71
C GLN A 303 4.04 -26.57 20.26
N MET A 304 4.68 -25.75 19.42
CA MET A 304 5.08 -24.37 19.75
C MET A 304 3.92 -23.36 19.63
N ARG A 305 2.69 -23.82 19.38
CA ARG A 305 1.50 -22.98 19.16
C ARG A 305 1.74 -21.90 18.11
N VAL A 306 2.47 -22.23 17.04
CA VAL A 306 2.59 -21.35 15.87
C VAL A 306 1.18 -21.13 15.31
N PRO A 307 0.75 -19.88 15.05
CA PRO A 307 -0.55 -19.60 14.42
C PRO A 307 -0.72 -20.38 13.11
N GLU A 308 -1.88 -21.03 12.92
CA GLU A 308 -2.14 -21.84 11.72
C GLU A 308 -2.03 -21.02 10.44
N GLN A 309 -2.44 -19.75 10.48
CA GLN A 309 -2.29 -18.80 9.37
C GLN A 309 -0.84 -18.68 8.89
N ARG A 310 0.14 -18.75 9.81
CA ARG A 310 1.54 -18.68 9.42
C ARG A 310 2.01 -19.94 8.72
N ILE A 311 1.57 -21.11 9.18
CA ILE A 311 1.86 -22.40 8.53
C ILE A 311 1.23 -22.40 7.13
N TYR A 312 0.01 -21.89 7.01
CA TYR A 312 -0.69 -21.73 5.73
C TYR A 312 0.05 -20.77 4.79
N GLN A 313 0.50 -19.61 5.26
CA GLN A 313 1.29 -18.66 4.46
C GLN A 313 2.54 -19.30 3.87
N VAL A 314 3.30 -20.05 4.67
CA VAL A 314 4.48 -20.79 4.18
C VAL A 314 4.11 -21.83 3.13
N THR A 315 3.04 -22.59 3.39
CA THR A 315 2.50 -23.60 2.47
C THR A 315 2.15 -22.97 1.13
N GLU A 316 1.40 -21.87 1.17
CA GLU A 316 0.91 -21.17 0.00
C GLU A 316 2.04 -20.51 -0.79
N GLN A 317 2.98 -19.87 -0.10
CA GLN A 317 4.17 -19.31 -0.74
C GLN A 317 4.96 -20.40 -1.48
N LYS A 318 5.21 -21.55 -0.84
CA LYS A 318 5.95 -22.66 -1.47
C LYS A 318 5.19 -23.33 -2.61
N ARG A 319 3.85 -23.37 -2.54
CA ARG A 319 2.98 -23.76 -3.65
C ARG A 319 3.18 -22.82 -4.85
N LEU A 320 3.04 -21.51 -4.66
CA LEU A 320 3.19 -20.50 -5.71
C LEU A 320 4.60 -20.50 -6.33
N GLU A 321 5.65 -20.66 -5.52
CA GLU A 321 7.03 -20.81 -5.99
C GLU A 321 7.19 -22.02 -6.91
N SER A 322 6.64 -23.18 -6.53
CA SER A 322 6.68 -24.41 -7.34
C SER A 322 5.81 -24.32 -8.61
N GLU A 323 4.65 -23.66 -8.52
CA GLU A 323 3.73 -23.49 -9.63
C GLU A 323 4.26 -22.56 -10.72
N SER A 324 4.95 -21.49 -10.30
CA SER A 324 5.59 -20.53 -11.20
C SER A 324 7.01 -20.92 -11.63
N ALA A 325 7.53 -22.05 -11.16
CA ALA A 325 8.89 -22.49 -11.45
C ALA A 325 9.08 -22.92 -12.92
N GLY A 326 10.24 -22.56 -13.47
CA GLY A 326 10.78 -23.05 -14.73
C GLY A 326 12.10 -23.78 -14.52
N VAL A 327 12.47 -24.62 -15.50
CA VAL A 327 13.76 -25.32 -15.53
C VAL A 327 14.79 -24.46 -16.23
N CYS A 328 15.98 -24.33 -15.64
CA CYS A 328 17.10 -23.61 -16.24
C CYS A 328 17.50 -24.18 -17.62
N LEU A 329 17.69 -23.31 -18.60
CA LEU A 329 18.09 -23.69 -19.94
C LEU A 329 19.50 -24.33 -19.96
N ALA A 330 20.43 -23.81 -19.16
CA ALA A 330 21.78 -24.39 -19.05
C ALA A 330 21.73 -25.88 -18.64
N TYR A 331 20.86 -26.24 -17.69
CA TYR A 331 20.64 -27.64 -17.31
C TYR A 331 20.10 -28.48 -18.48
N LEU A 332 19.10 -28.00 -19.21
CA LEU A 332 18.54 -28.73 -20.35
C LEU A 332 19.56 -28.95 -21.48
N LEU A 333 20.51 -28.02 -21.64
CA LEU A 333 21.60 -28.10 -22.63
C LEU A 333 22.83 -28.89 -22.13
N SER A 334 22.89 -29.25 -20.84
CA SER A 334 24.03 -29.93 -20.23
C SER A 334 24.14 -31.41 -20.63
N GLU A 335 25.36 -31.96 -20.64
CA GLU A 335 25.54 -33.41 -20.82
C GLU A 335 24.94 -34.21 -19.66
N GLU A 336 24.89 -33.64 -18.45
CA GLU A 336 24.25 -34.27 -17.29
C GLU A 336 22.79 -34.66 -17.57
N PHE A 337 22.00 -33.74 -18.12
CA PHE A 337 20.60 -34.03 -18.48
C PHE A 337 20.51 -35.01 -19.65
N ALA A 338 21.40 -34.92 -20.64
CA ALA A 338 21.42 -35.90 -21.75
C ALA A 338 21.68 -37.31 -21.25
N ASP A 339 22.72 -37.48 -20.45
CA ASP A 339 23.14 -38.77 -19.94
C ASP A 339 22.09 -39.35 -19.00
N LEU A 340 21.42 -38.51 -18.21
CA LEU A 340 20.25 -38.92 -17.43
C LEU A 340 19.13 -39.47 -18.33
N ALA A 341 18.74 -38.73 -19.37
CA ALA A 341 17.69 -39.15 -20.30
C ALA A 341 18.04 -40.45 -21.04
N ARG A 342 19.28 -40.56 -21.54
CA ARG A 342 19.80 -41.76 -22.21
C ARG A 342 19.83 -42.96 -21.28
N ARG A 343 20.40 -42.81 -20.09
CA ARG A 343 20.50 -43.87 -19.08
C ARG A 343 19.13 -44.37 -18.63
N CYS A 344 18.18 -43.47 -18.42
CA CYS A 344 16.84 -43.81 -17.99
C CYS A 344 16.02 -44.50 -19.09
N SER A 345 16.15 -44.06 -20.35
CA SER A 345 15.40 -44.63 -21.48
C SER A 345 16.06 -45.87 -22.10
N GLY A 346 17.38 -46.04 -21.93
CA GLY A 346 18.17 -47.02 -22.67
C GLY A 346 18.34 -46.69 -24.15
N LYS A 347 18.03 -45.45 -24.57
CA LYS A 347 18.11 -45.00 -25.97
C LYS A 347 19.17 -43.92 -26.13
N GLU A 348 19.80 -43.86 -27.30
CA GLU A 348 20.83 -42.86 -27.62
C GLU A 348 20.24 -41.44 -27.77
N ASP A 349 19.08 -41.35 -28.41
CA ASP A 349 18.33 -40.10 -28.62
C ASP A 349 16.83 -40.33 -28.35
N PRO A 350 16.41 -40.40 -27.07
CA PRO A 350 15.03 -40.69 -26.72
C PRO A 350 14.09 -39.55 -27.13
N THR A 351 12.87 -39.91 -27.52
CA THR A 351 11.74 -38.96 -27.48
C THR A 351 11.28 -38.77 -26.04
N PHE A 352 10.56 -37.71 -25.74
CA PHE A 352 9.98 -37.57 -24.40
C PHE A 352 8.81 -38.54 -24.14
N ILE A 353 8.20 -39.14 -25.18
CA ILE A 353 7.34 -40.33 -25.00
C ILE A 353 8.16 -41.45 -24.36
N ASP A 354 9.38 -41.68 -24.85
CA ASP A 354 10.27 -42.71 -24.31
C ASP A 354 10.73 -42.39 -22.88
N LEU A 355 10.79 -41.11 -22.51
CA LEU A 355 11.13 -40.67 -21.16
C LEU A 355 9.96 -40.75 -20.18
N LYS A 356 8.70 -40.79 -20.65
CA LYS A 356 7.52 -40.80 -19.79
C LYS A 356 7.56 -41.94 -18.77
N GLU A 357 7.77 -43.16 -19.24
CA GLU A 357 7.77 -44.36 -18.40
C GLU A 357 8.90 -44.32 -17.35
N PRO A 358 10.19 -44.16 -17.74
CA PRO A 358 11.26 -44.19 -16.75
C PRO A 358 11.29 -42.98 -15.82
N PHE A 359 10.75 -41.82 -16.22
CA PHE A 359 10.72 -40.64 -15.37
C PHE A 359 9.55 -40.64 -14.39
N PHE A 360 8.37 -41.17 -14.77
CA PHE A 360 7.15 -41.03 -13.97
C PHE A 360 6.49 -42.34 -13.56
N LEU A 361 6.63 -43.41 -14.34
CA LEU A 361 5.85 -44.65 -14.16
C LEU A 361 6.72 -45.87 -13.78
N SER A 362 7.99 -45.63 -13.44
CA SER A 362 8.93 -46.71 -13.12
C SER A 362 8.42 -47.61 -11.99
N ALA A 363 8.12 -48.87 -12.32
CA ALA A 363 7.54 -49.87 -11.43
C ALA A 363 8.37 -50.18 -10.16
N LYS A 364 9.62 -49.68 -10.07
CA LYS A 364 10.53 -49.91 -8.93
C LYS A 364 10.55 -48.76 -7.91
N GLY A 365 9.58 -47.86 -7.97
CA GLY A 365 9.53 -46.75 -7.02
C GLY A 365 10.71 -45.78 -7.18
N ALA A 366 11.19 -45.65 -8.41
CA ALA A 366 12.40 -44.93 -8.79
C ALA A 366 12.12 -43.79 -9.78
N GLY A 367 10.85 -43.44 -9.97
CA GLY A 367 10.49 -42.30 -10.80
C GLY A 367 10.98 -40.99 -10.15
N MET A 368 11.31 -40.01 -10.97
CA MET A 368 11.76 -38.71 -10.46
C MET A 368 10.65 -38.04 -9.67
N GLY A 369 10.94 -37.68 -8.42
CA GLY A 369 10.02 -36.96 -7.56
C GLY A 369 9.06 -37.85 -6.75
N GLU A 370 8.98 -39.16 -7.02
CA GLU A 370 8.00 -40.07 -6.41
C GLU A 370 7.97 -40.02 -4.87
N ARG A 371 9.17 -40.07 -4.26
CA ARG A 371 9.34 -40.09 -2.79
C ARG A 371 9.65 -38.72 -2.21
N ARG A 372 9.65 -37.69 -3.04
CA ARG A 372 9.96 -36.32 -2.63
C ARG A 372 8.67 -35.59 -2.30
N LEU A 373 8.72 -34.75 -1.26
CA LEU A 373 7.61 -33.90 -0.89
C LEU A 373 7.30 -32.93 -2.03
N CYS A 374 6.05 -32.88 -2.46
CA CYS A 374 5.56 -31.87 -3.38
C CYS A 374 5.27 -30.56 -2.62
N PRO A 375 5.86 -29.42 -3.01
CA PRO A 375 5.58 -28.14 -2.36
C PRO A 375 4.16 -27.62 -2.59
N ARG A 376 3.44 -28.17 -3.58
CA ARG A 376 2.09 -27.71 -3.95
C ARG A 376 1.01 -28.26 -3.06
N ASP A 377 1.16 -29.51 -2.63
CA ASP A 377 0.13 -30.25 -1.89
C ASP A 377 0.66 -30.98 -0.65
N HIS A 378 1.96 -30.88 -0.38
CA HIS A 378 2.66 -31.53 0.74
C HIS A 378 2.52 -33.05 0.79
N ARG A 379 2.29 -33.69 -0.36
CA ARG A 379 2.23 -35.14 -0.48
C ARG A 379 3.47 -35.67 -1.23
N PRO A 380 3.85 -36.94 -1.05
CA PRO A 380 4.88 -37.57 -1.89
C PRO A 380 4.51 -37.50 -3.38
N GLY A 381 5.49 -37.33 -4.25
CA GLY A 381 5.31 -37.23 -5.71
C GLY A 381 5.22 -35.79 -6.17
N CYS A 382 6.36 -35.22 -6.59
CA CYS A 382 6.45 -33.83 -7.05
C CYS A 382 6.80 -33.70 -8.55
N ALA A 383 6.65 -32.51 -9.11
CA ALA A 383 7.09 -32.22 -10.48
C ALA A 383 8.61 -32.36 -10.61
N ILE A 384 9.14 -32.63 -11.82
CA ILE A 384 10.59 -32.78 -12.02
C ILE A 384 11.31 -31.49 -11.64
N VAL A 385 10.75 -30.32 -11.97
CA VAL A 385 11.34 -29.02 -11.61
C VAL A 385 11.61 -28.92 -10.11
N ASP A 386 10.76 -29.51 -9.27
CA ASP A 386 10.92 -29.52 -7.81
C ASP A 386 11.98 -30.50 -7.30
N THR A 387 12.49 -31.38 -8.17
CA THR A 387 13.59 -32.29 -7.84
C THR A 387 14.96 -31.67 -8.11
N LEU A 388 15.00 -30.56 -8.85
CA LEU A 388 16.24 -29.91 -9.26
C LEU A 388 16.86 -29.08 -8.12
N PRO A 389 18.20 -28.94 -8.10
CA PRO A 389 18.88 -27.99 -7.22
C PRO A 389 18.39 -26.55 -7.44
N ALA A 390 18.43 -25.72 -6.40
CA ALA A 390 17.96 -24.33 -6.46
C ALA A 390 18.55 -23.49 -7.62
N PRO A 391 19.83 -23.62 -8.03
CA PRO A 391 20.33 -22.90 -9.21
C PRO A 391 19.65 -23.28 -10.53
N GLN A 392 19.09 -24.49 -10.63
CA GLN A 392 18.47 -25.02 -11.84
C GLN A 392 16.93 -24.87 -11.86
N ARG A 393 16.35 -24.27 -10.81
CA ARG A 393 14.93 -23.93 -10.73
C ARG A 393 14.73 -22.51 -10.19
N ARG A 394 14.02 -21.68 -10.94
CA ARG A 394 13.58 -20.33 -10.53
C ARG A 394 12.25 -20.02 -11.18
N LYS A 395 11.66 -18.86 -10.88
CA LYS A 395 10.47 -18.37 -11.57
C LYS A 395 10.69 -18.41 -13.09
N ALA A 396 9.73 -18.98 -13.82
CA ALA A 396 9.81 -19.10 -15.26
C ALA A 396 9.88 -17.72 -15.93
N THR A 397 10.77 -17.61 -16.89
CA THR A 397 10.98 -16.42 -17.72
C THR A 397 10.28 -16.53 -19.07
N HIS A 398 10.10 -17.77 -19.54
CA HIS A 398 9.56 -18.07 -20.86
C HIS A 398 8.66 -19.30 -20.78
N PHE A 399 7.59 -19.31 -21.56
CA PHE A 399 6.75 -20.48 -21.75
C PHE A 399 7.19 -21.24 -23.00
N MET A 400 7.33 -22.56 -22.89
CA MET A 400 7.67 -23.43 -24.03
C MET A 400 6.56 -24.45 -24.27
N SER A 401 5.77 -24.20 -25.33
CA SER A 401 4.90 -25.22 -25.90
C SER A 401 5.75 -26.30 -26.57
N TRP A 402 5.44 -27.57 -26.34
CA TRP A 402 6.29 -28.68 -26.75
C TRP A 402 5.46 -29.92 -27.13
N VAL A 403 6.04 -30.82 -27.92
CA VAL A 403 5.37 -32.04 -28.41
C VAL A 403 6.14 -33.29 -27.96
N TRP A 404 5.44 -34.23 -27.34
CA TRP A 404 5.99 -35.48 -26.80
C TRP A 404 6.86 -36.30 -27.76
N LYS A 405 6.60 -36.19 -29.06
CA LYS A 405 7.32 -36.94 -30.11
C LYS A 405 8.67 -36.36 -30.50
N TYR A 406 9.06 -35.18 -29.99
CA TYR A 406 10.38 -34.64 -30.33
C TYR A 406 11.50 -35.43 -29.64
N ASN A 407 12.55 -35.69 -30.40
CA ASN A 407 13.79 -36.26 -29.87
C ASN A 407 14.50 -35.25 -28.98
N LEU A 408 15.24 -35.75 -28.00
CA LEU A 408 16.06 -34.95 -27.10
C LEU A 408 17.04 -34.05 -27.88
N SER A 409 17.73 -34.59 -28.89
CA SER A 409 18.69 -33.86 -29.72
C SER A 409 18.05 -32.67 -30.44
N VAL A 410 16.83 -32.84 -30.96
CA VAL A 410 16.07 -31.80 -31.67
C VAL A 410 15.71 -30.67 -30.72
N VAL A 411 15.19 -31.01 -29.53
CA VAL A 411 14.83 -29.99 -28.52
C VAL A 411 16.06 -29.21 -28.08
N ARG A 412 17.16 -29.88 -27.76
CA ARG A 412 18.40 -29.21 -27.34
C ARG A 412 19.01 -28.34 -28.42
N SER A 413 19.07 -28.84 -29.66
CA SER A 413 19.59 -28.06 -30.79
C SER A 413 18.71 -26.82 -31.07
N GLY A 414 17.39 -27.00 -31.02
CA GLY A 414 16.43 -25.90 -31.16
C GLY A 414 16.59 -24.84 -30.09
N LEU A 415 16.62 -25.24 -28.81
CA LEU A 415 16.82 -24.34 -27.68
C LEU A 415 18.16 -23.60 -27.72
N SER A 416 19.24 -24.29 -28.06
CA SER A 416 20.57 -23.68 -28.19
C SER A 416 20.61 -22.63 -29.30
N ARG A 417 20.02 -22.93 -30.46
CA ARG A 417 19.93 -21.97 -31.58
C ARG A 417 19.03 -20.78 -31.23
N TRP A 418 17.91 -21.04 -30.57
CA TRP A 418 16.98 -20.00 -30.13
C TRP A 418 17.65 -19.04 -29.14
N ALA A 419 18.33 -19.54 -28.10
CA ALA A 419 19.02 -18.70 -27.14
C ALA A 419 20.13 -17.86 -27.82
N LYS A 420 20.92 -18.49 -28.70
CA LYS A 420 21.95 -17.78 -29.48
C LYS A 420 21.36 -16.70 -30.40
N ALA A 421 20.23 -16.97 -31.05
CA ALA A 421 19.60 -16.02 -31.96
C ALA A 421 19.00 -14.80 -31.25
N ASN A 422 18.71 -14.91 -29.94
CA ASN A 422 18.14 -13.86 -29.12
C ASN A 422 19.15 -13.28 -28.11
N ASP A 423 20.43 -13.63 -28.22
CA ASP A 423 21.50 -13.19 -27.32
C ASP A 423 21.19 -13.45 -25.82
N LEU A 424 20.58 -14.60 -25.53
CA LEU A 424 20.19 -14.99 -24.18
C LEU A 424 21.26 -15.86 -23.51
N ALA A 425 21.62 -15.51 -22.28
CA ALA A 425 22.49 -16.33 -21.43
C ALA A 425 21.71 -17.56 -20.89
N PRO A 426 22.16 -18.81 -21.14
CA PRO A 426 21.43 -20.00 -20.70
C PRO A 426 21.18 -20.11 -19.19
N ASP A 427 22.04 -19.53 -18.35
CA ASP A 427 21.90 -19.54 -16.88
C ASP A 427 20.80 -18.58 -16.37
N ASP A 428 20.40 -17.60 -17.20
CA ASP A 428 19.36 -16.62 -16.86
C ASP A 428 18.00 -16.97 -17.45
N VAL A 429 17.91 -18.04 -18.24
CA VAL A 429 16.67 -18.48 -18.89
C VAL A 429 16.07 -19.67 -18.16
N PHE A 430 14.85 -19.49 -17.66
CA PHE A 430 14.04 -20.52 -17.00
C PHE A 430 12.79 -20.79 -17.83
N LEU A 431 12.63 -22.03 -18.30
CA LEU A 431 11.56 -22.44 -19.20
C LEU A 431 10.46 -23.15 -18.42
N PHE A 432 9.23 -22.65 -18.51
CA PHE A 432 8.06 -23.43 -18.16
C PHE A 432 7.75 -24.40 -19.30
N CYS A 433 7.87 -25.69 -19.02
CA CYS A 433 7.57 -26.76 -19.97
C CYS A 433 6.79 -27.85 -19.25
N CYS A 434 5.60 -28.19 -19.75
CA CYS A 434 4.66 -29.07 -19.05
C CYS A 434 5.26 -30.44 -18.68
N PHE A 435 6.22 -30.95 -19.45
CA PHE A 435 6.93 -32.19 -19.10
C PHE A 435 7.62 -32.10 -17.74
N PHE A 436 8.26 -30.97 -17.45
CA PHE A 436 9.05 -30.77 -16.24
C PHE A 436 8.27 -30.09 -15.11
N CYS A 437 7.39 -29.15 -15.47
CA CYS A 437 6.74 -28.24 -14.53
C CYS A 437 5.37 -28.73 -14.06
N ASN A 438 4.66 -29.56 -14.82
CA ASN A 438 3.40 -30.12 -14.30
C ASN A 438 3.71 -31.27 -13.35
N ASN A 439 2.86 -31.46 -12.34
CA ASN A 439 3.00 -32.60 -11.45
C ASN A 439 2.45 -33.86 -12.14
N GLN A 440 3.29 -34.47 -12.97
CA GLN A 440 2.94 -35.66 -13.76
C GLN A 440 2.56 -36.86 -12.87
N TRP A 441 2.96 -36.90 -11.59
CA TRP A 441 2.48 -37.93 -10.66
C TRP A 441 0.97 -37.82 -10.43
N ARG A 442 0.48 -36.61 -10.18
CA ARG A 442 -0.95 -36.39 -9.99
C ARG A 442 -1.73 -36.69 -11.27
N ILE A 443 -1.20 -36.29 -12.42
CA ILE A 443 -1.87 -36.49 -13.72
C ILE A 443 -1.86 -37.96 -14.14
N LEU A 444 -0.69 -38.58 -14.20
CA LEU A 444 -0.50 -39.89 -14.84
C LEU A 444 -0.68 -41.06 -13.88
N VAL A 445 -0.31 -40.91 -12.61
CA VAL A 445 -0.33 -42.00 -11.63
C VAL A 445 -1.62 -41.98 -10.82
N GLU A 446 -2.04 -40.81 -10.36
CA GLU A 446 -3.29 -40.68 -9.60
C GLU A 446 -4.53 -40.44 -10.48
N GLY A 447 -4.35 -40.05 -11.75
CA GLY A 447 -5.46 -39.73 -12.65
C GLY A 447 -6.22 -38.46 -12.27
N SER A 448 -5.60 -37.55 -11.51
CA SER A 448 -6.19 -36.29 -11.06
C SER A 448 -5.92 -35.16 -12.06
N SER A 449 -6.91 -34.31 -12.31
CA SER A 449 -6.75 -33.09 -13.11
C SER A 449 -5.97 -31.98 -12.39
N GLN A 450 -5.85 -32.03 -11.05
CA GLN A 450 -5.20 -30.99 -10.25
C GLN A 450 -3.71 -30.80 -10.56
N GLY A 451 -3.09 -31.73 -11.28
CA GLY A 451 -1.68 -31.61 -11.67
C GLY A 451 -1.43 -30.65 -12.85
N SER A 452 -2.50 -30.18 -13.53
CA SER A 452 -2.42 -29.32 -14.73
C SER A 452 -2.87 -27.87 -14.54
N ASP A 453 -3.21 -27.44 -13.32
CA ASP A 453 -3.97 -26.19 -13.05
C ASP A 453 -3.25 -24.87 -13.42
N ASN A 454 -2.08 -24.93 -14.09
CA ASN A 454 -1.27 -23.77 -14.50
C ASN A 454 -1.26 -23.53 -16.03
N SER A 455 -2.19 -24.11 -16.80
CA SER A 455 -2.29 -23.90 -18.25
C SER A 455 -3.52 -23.11 -18.67
#